data_AF-Q18FA8-F1
#
_entry.id   AF-Q18FA8-F1
#
_cell.length_a   1.000
_cell.length_b   1.000
_cell.length_c   1.000
_cell.angle_alpha   90.00
_cell.angle_beta   90.00
_cell.angle_gamma   90.00
#
_symmetry.space_group_name_H-M   'P 1'
#
loop_
_entity.id
_entity.type
_entity.pdbx_description
1 polymer ?
#
loop_
_entity_poly.entity_id
_entity_poly.type
_entity_poly.pdbx_seq_one_letter_code
_entity_poly.pdbx_strand_id
1 'polypeptide(L)'
;MRAVSIFLAVILVIATVAGAVPVTSIGDAQLSDGSTSQVNQGGSGPILSMLGISPVEVQRAALQTTYVELGRGLEFASTATETRIQTETTLNRIQSASTPSMRQQRLLQALSETEQRTVVLRSQQRTQISAYGSENITTEQLLARLAAIDSESRALITRLSRLKSAADSIEGFSIPASRFETLQIELQTLTSPVREHATDVITGTTERSRFVIQSGPQSVVIGTIIDDTYVREAYRGRLRGGDIGVELNITTPTNVTTDAYPTITSLRRERTVTASDGSIARVNIDHDRGRLVSFIDTSSARIFKEVQYRPLMQTSTRRSISAVKDGLRLTAHPTYPGGPVRFQLNSTATEQSVDAPLTLGPPSGESTIVGETGSDGSLWTLAPDGTYQVTAIDRSSVVLVSVDPSFPPLIYGIVGNSTRENSTQTGVNGSNNDIRVSTND
;
A
#
# COMPACT_ATOMS: atom_id res chain seq x y z
N MET A 1 12.20 -23.81 -46.83
CA MET A 1 13.56 -23.86 -47.40
C MET A 1 13.85 -22.55 -48.13
N ARG A 2 14.62 -21.67 -47.49
CA ARG A 2 15.83 -21.00 -48.03
C ARG A 2 16.29 -20.00 -46.98
N ALA A 3 17.46 -20.29 -46.42
CA ALA A 3 18.15 -19.53 -45.41
C ALA A 3 18.87 -18.32 -46.05
N VAL A 4 19.01 -17.25 -45.28
CA VAL A 4 20.05 -16.24 -45.51
C VAL A 4 20.75 -16.03 -44.16
N SER A 5 22.04 -16.34 -44.14
CA SER A 5 23.00 -16.14 -43.06
C SER A 5 24.02 -15.10 -43.51
N ILE A 6 24.34 -14.10 -42.67
CA ILE A 6 25.56 -13.27 -42.71
C ILE A 6 25.80 -12.85 -41.24
N PHE A 7 26.68 -13.49 -40.45
CA PHE A 7 28.15 -13.34 -40.32
C PHE A 7 28.62 -11.90 -40.05
N LEU A 8 28.98 -11.57 -38.79
CA LEU A 8 30.00 -10.56 -38.51
C LEU A 8 30.77 -10.92 -37.23
N ALA A 9 32.09 -10.84 -37.35
CA ALA A 9 33.10 -11.39 -36.46
C ALA A 9 33.71 -10.36 -35.49
N VAL A 10 34.35 -10.92 -34.47
CA VAL A 10 35.10 -10.37 -33.34
C VAL A 10 36.35 -9.59 -33.76
N ILE A 11 36.69 -8.50 -33.03
CA ILE A 11 38.08 -8.03 -32.85
C ILE A 11 38.35 -7.73 -31.37
N LEU A 12 39.41 -8.36 -30.87
CA LEU A 12 40.02 -8.32 -29.54
C LEU A 12 41.31 -7.48 -29.64
N VAL A 13 41.57 -6.55 -28.71
CA VAL A 13 42.92 -5.98 -28.49
C VAL A 13 43.23 -5.93 -27.00
N ILE A 14 44.36 -6.55 -26.66
CA ILE A 14 45.00 -6.67 -25.35
C ILE A 14 45.99 -5.53 -25.18
N ALA A 15 46.08 -4.93 -23.98
CA ALA A 15 47.27 -4.18 -23.57
C ALA A 15 47.52 -4.36 -22.07
N THR A 16 48.50 -5.23 -21.76
CA THR A 16 49.16 -5.38 -20.46
C THR A 16 50.32 -4.38 -20.35
N VAL A 17 50.41 -3.63 -19.26
CA VAL A 17 51.67 -2.99 -18.84
C VAL A 17 51.88 -3.30 -17.36
N ALA A 18 52.93 -4.07 -17.09
CA ALA A 18 53.48 -4.33 -15.77
C ALA A 18 54.59 -3.32 -15.47
N GLY A 19 54.63 -2.79 -14.25
CA GLY A 19 55.72 -2.01 -13.70
C GLY A 19 55.68 -2.06 -12.19
N ALA A 20 56.72 -2.63 -11.58
CA ALA A 20 56.88 -2.81 -10.13
C ALA A 20 58.07 -1.97 -9.63
N VAL A 21 57.91 -1.22 -8.53
CA VAL A 21 58.99 -0.67 -7.67
C VAL A 21 58.42 -0.48 -6.22
N PRO A 22 59.19 -0.64 -5.12
CA PRO A 22 58.68 -1.15 -3.84
C PRO A 22 58.52 -0.12 -2.68
N VAL A 23 57.70 -0.56 -1.70
CA VAL A 23 57.69 -0.39 -0.22
C VAL A 23 58.19 0.92 0.42
N THR A 24 57.27 1.58 1.14
CA THR A 24 57.50 2.11 2.51
C THR A 24 56.23 1.95 3.34
N SER A 25 56.38 1.40 4.54
CA SER A 25 55.35 1.12 5.54
C SER A 25 55.00 2.34 6.41
N ILE A 26 53.75 2.38 6.88
CA ILE A 26 53.26 2.61 8.28
C ILE A 26 51.98 3.44 8.24
N GLY A 27 50.92 2.88 8.81
CA GLY A 27 49.66 3.55 9.10
C GLY A 27 48.54 2.53 9.25
N ASP A 28 48.41 1.98 10.46
CA ASP A 28 47.29 1.13 10.85
C ASP A 28 45.95 1.79 10.49
N ALA A 29 45.26 1.20 9.52
CA ALA A 29 43.85 1.45 9.27
C ALA A 29 43.14 0.10 9.32
N GLN A 30 42.55 -0.16 10.48
CA GLN A 30 41.68 -1.28 10.79
C GLN A 30 40.66 -1.48 9.65
N LEU A 31 40.84 -2.55 8.88
CA LEU A 31 39.83 -3.05 7.96
C LEU A 31 38.63 -3.48 8.80
N SER A 32 37.57 -2.69 8.77
CA SER A 32 36.27 -3.10 9.28
C SER A 32 35.73 -4.18 8.36
N ASP A 33 35.92 -5.41 8.82
CA ASP A 33 35.34 -6.64 8.31
C ASP A 33 33.84 -6.44 8.01
N GLY A 34 33.46 -6.76 6.77
CA GLY A 34 32.10 -6.69 6.27
C GLY A 34 31.22 -7.69 7.00
N SER A 35 30.70 -7.27 8.15
CA SER A 35 29.75 -8.06 8.93
C SER A 35 28.41 -8.12 8.20
N THR A 36 28.18 -9.19 7.45
CA THR A 36 26.84 -9.71 7.18
C THR A 36 26.22 -10.16 8.50
N SER A 37 25.66 -9.22 9.23
CA SER A 37 24.95 -9.47 10.49
C SER A 37 23.59 -8.80 10.42
N GLN A 38 22.55 -9.52 9.98
CA GLN A 38 21.15 -9.36 10.44
C GLN A 38 20.19 -10.33 9.71
N VAL A 39 20.26 -11.63 10.00
CA VAL A 39 19.12 -12.54 9.75
C VAL A 39 18.76 -13.38 10.99
N ASN A 40 19.45 -13.21 12.12
CA ASN A 40 19.25 -14.01 13.34
C ASN A 40 18.62 -13.29 14.54
N GLN A 41 17.93 -12.16 14.35
CA GLN A 41 17.13 -11.56 15.42
C GLN A 41 15.68 -11.38 14.95
N GLY A 42 14.74 -12.02 15.66
CA GLY A 42 13.33 -11.70 15.51
C GLY A 42 13.10 -10.21 15.75
N GLY A 43 12.37 -9.56 14.83
CA GLY A 43 11.62 -8.33 15.07
C GLY A 43 12.27 -7.15 15.79
N SER A 44 13.56 -6.87 15.62
CA SER A 44 14.27 -5.84 16.40
C SER A 44 14.16 -4.40 15.85
N GLY A 45 12.98 -4.01 15.36
CA GLY A 45 12.75 -2.65 14.84
C GLY A 45 11.32 -2.18 15.10
N PRO A 46 11.10 -0.87 15.33
CA PRO A 46 9.78 -0.36 15.69
C PRO A 46 8.75 -0.68 14.59
N ILE A 47 7.56 -1.08 15.02
CA ILE A 47 6.46 -1.44 14.12
C ILE A 47 5.92 -0.14 13.50
N LEU A 48 5.78 -0.10 12.18
CA LEU A 48 5.23 1.06 11.48
C LEU A 48 3.70 1.04 11.53
N SER A 49 3.12 2.10 12.09
CA SER A 49 1.66 2.33 12.11
C SER A 49 1.07 2.43 10.70
N MET A 50 -0.22 2.15 10.59
CA MET A 50 -0.95 2.20 9.32
C MET A 50 -2.44 2.52 9.50
N LEU A 51 -3.06 3.07 8.47
CA LEU A 51 -4.51 3.13 8.32
C LEU A 51 -5.05 1.73 8.03
N GLY A 52 -6.13 1.33 8.69
CA GLY A 52 -6.77 0.05 8.42
C GLY A 52 -8.20 0.01 8.96
N ILE A 53 -8.84 -1.14 8.82
CA ILE A 53 -10.19 -1.39 9.36
C ILE A 53 -10.02 -2.01 10.74
N SER A 54 -10.77 -1.52 11.72
CA SER A 54 -10.75 -2.13 13.05
C SER A 54 -11.23 -3.58 12.95
N PRO A 55 -10.63 -4.56 13.64
CA PRO A 55 -11.04 -5.97 13.59
C PRO A 55 -12.54 -6.19 13.85
N VAL A 56 -13.16 -5.37 14.72
CA VAL A 56 -14.60 -5.43 15.02
C VAL A 56 -15.48 -4.82 13.92
N GLU A 57 -14.90 -4.07 12.99
CA GLU A 57 -15.58 -3.46 11.84
C GLU A 57 -15.35 -4.25 10.54
N VAL A 58 -14.51 -5.28 10.54
CA VAL A 58 -14.28 -6.13 9.37
C VAL A 58 -15.55 -6.94 9.09
N GLN A 59 -16.11 -6.73 7.91
CA GLN A 59 -17.28 -7.47 7.43
C GLN A 59 -16.86 -8.72 6.65
N ARG A 60 -15.76 -8.61 5.89
CA ARG A 60 -15.24 -9.70 5.07
C ARG A 60 -13.75 -9.55 4.89
N ALA A 61 -13.04 -10.66 4.91
CA ALA A 61 -11.63 -10.74 4.59
C ALA A 61 -11.37 -11.95 3.70
N ALA A 62 -10.44 -11.83 2.77
CA ALA A 62 -10.09 -12.89 1.85
C ALA A 62 -8.62 -12.79 1.43
N LEU A 63 -8.03 -13.96 1.16
CA LEU A 63 -6.73 -14.08 0.50
C LEU A 63 -6.97 -14.69 -0.88
N GLN A 64 -6.86 -13.86 -1.92
CA GLN A 64 -7.20 -14.23 -3.29
C GLN A 64 -5.94 -14.41 -4.13
N THR A 65 -5.84 -15.50 -4.87
CA THR A 65 -4.86 -15.60 -5.96
C THR A 65 -5.55 -15.27 -7.27
N THR A 66 -5.08 -14.24 -7.96
CA THR A 66 -5.63 -13.76 -9.23
C THR A 66 -4.74 -14.24 -10.37
N TYR A 67 -5.38 -14.62 -11.48
CA TYR A 67 -4.73 -15.09 -12.70
C TYR A 67 -5.15 -14.20 -13.87
N VAL A 68 -4.55 -14.45 -15.04
CA VAL A 68 -5.01 -13.85 -16.29
C VAL A 68 -6.46 -14.25 -16.58
N GLU A 69 -7.26 -13.29 -17.04
CA GLU A 69 -8.66 -13.51 -17.38
C GLU A 69 -8.96 -12.90 -18.75
N LEU A 70 -8.76 -13.68 -19.81
CA LEU A 70 -8.80 -13.21 -21.20
C LEU A 70 -10.05 -12.37 -21.54
N GLY A 71 -11.23 -12.79 -21.06
CA GLY A 71 -12.48 -12.05 -21.29
C GLY A 71 -12.47 -10.65 -20.68
N ARG A 72 -12.07 -10.53 -19.42
CA ARG A 72 -11.96 -9.23 -18.73
C ARG A 72 -10.77 -8.43 -19.23
N GLY A 73 -9.65 -9.07 -19.53
CA GLY A 73 -8.48 -8.44 -20.14
C GLY A 73 -8.82 -7.74 -21.46
N LEU A 74 -9.62 -8.37 -22.32
CA LEU A 74 -10.09 -7.76 -23.56
C LEU A 74 -11.02 -6.56 -23.31
N GLU A 75 -11.91 -6.65 -22.32
CA GLU A 75 -12.77 -5.54 -21.89
C GLU A 75 -11.92 -4.35 -21.43
N PHE A 76 -10.93 -4.58 -20.55
CA PHE A 76 -9.97 -3.55 -20.11
C PHE A 76 -9.26 -2.88 -21.30
N ALA A 77 -8.74 -3.67 -22.25
CA ALA A 77 -8.06 -3.14 -23.43
C ALA A 77 -9.00 -2.32 -24.34
N SER A 78 -10.25 -2.76 -24.49
CA SER A 78 -11.29 -2.04 -25.24
C SER A 78 -11.62 -0.70 -24.58
N THR A 79 -11.90 -0.70 -23.28
CA THR A 79 -12.22 0.52 -22.51
C THR A 79 -11.05 1.50 -22.50
N ALA A 80 -9.81 1.04 -22.35
CA ALA A 80 -8.63 1.89 -22.44
C ALA A 80 -8.50 2.55 -23.83
N THR A 81 -8.74 1.77 -24.89
CA THR A 81 -8.71 2.26 -26.27
C THR A 81 -9.80 3.30 -26.53
N GLU A 82 -11.03 3.00 -26.11
CA GLU A 82 -12.16 3.91 -26.22
C GLU A 82 -11.88 5.23 -25.49
N THR A 83 -11.38 5.16 -24.26
CA THR A 83 -11.09 6.35 -23.45
C THR A 83 -10.01 7.23 -24.08
N ARG A 84 -9.00 6.61 -24.71
CA ARG A 84 -7.97 7.32 -25.48
C ARG A 84 -8.57 8.02 -26.70
N ILE A 85 -9.38 7.32 -27.49
CA ILE A 85 -10.06 7.88 -28.67
C ILE A 85 -10.99 9.03 -28.28
N GLN A 86 -11.77 8.87 -27.20
CA GLN A 86 -12.65 9.91 -26.68
C GLN A 86 -11.86 11.15 -26.26
N THR A 87 -10.72 10.96 -25.59
CA THR A 87 -9.85 12.07 -25.20
C THR A 87 -9.32 12.83 -26.41
N GLU A 88 -8.77 12.13 -27.41
CA GLU A 88 -8.28 12.76 -28.65
C GLU A 88 -9.40 13.46 -29.42
N THR A 89 -10.57 12.82 -29.51
CA THR A 89 -11.74 13.40 -30.19
C THR A 89 -12.19 14.70 -29.52
N THR A 90 -12.21 14.73 -28.19
CA THR A 90 -12.53 15.94 -27.42
C THR A 90 -11.51 17.05 -27.66
N LEU A 91 -10.21 16.74 -27.62
CA LEU A 91 -9.15 17.73 -27.87
C LEU A 91 -9.21 18.27 -29.31
N ASN A 92 -9.41 17.40 -30.30
CA ASN A 92 -9.58 17.80 -31.70
C ASN A 92 -10.82 18.69 -31.87
N ARG A 93 -11.94 18.40 -31.20
CA ARG A 93 -13.13 19.27 -31.19
C ARG A 93 -12.85 20.63 -30.55
N ILE A 94 -12.06 20.70 -29.49
CA ILE A 94 -11.66 21.97 -28.89
C ILE A 94 -10.79 22.77 -29.88
N GLN A 95 -9.78 22.14 -30.48
CA GLN A 95 -8.83 22.82 -31.38
C GLN A 95 -9.47 23.28 -32.70
N SER A 96 -10.35 22.46 -33.28
CA SER A 96 -11.05 22.75 -34.55
C SER A 96 -12.16 23.79 -34.44
N ALA A 97 -12.50 24.27 -33.24
CA ALA A 97 -13.49 25.34 -33.11
C ALA A 97 -12.97 26.65 -33.74
N SER A 98 -13.84 27.28 -34.54
CA SER A 98 -13.50 28.41 -35.41
C SER A 98 -13.20 29.72 -34.67
N THR A 99 -13.62 29.88 -33.42
CA THR A 99 -13.43 31.11 -32.63
C THR A 99 -12.89 30.78 -31.23
N PRO A 100 -12.09 31.67 -30.61
CA PRO A 100 -11.60 31.49 -29.25
C PRO A 100 -12.72 31.20 -28.25
N SER A 101 -13.85 31.92 -28.31
CA SER A 101 -15.00 31.70 -27.42
C SER A 101 -15.61 30.29 -27.55
N MET A 102 -15.68 29.73 -28.76
CA MET A 102 -16.12 28.35 -28.96
C MET A 102 -15.13 27.34 -28.40
N ARG A 103 -13.81 27.60 -28.50
CA ARG A 103 -12.79 26.74 -27.88
C ARG A 103 -12.93 26.75 -26.36
N GLN A 104 -13.10 27.93 -25.76
CA GLN A 104 -13.34 28.10 -24.32
C GLN A 104 -14.58 27.33 -23.86
N GLN A 105 -15.71 27.49 -24.55
CA GLN A 105 -16.96 26.79 -24.21
C GLN A 105 -16.79 25.27 -24.26
N ARG A 106 -16.18 24.73 -25.33
CA ARG A 106 -15.95 23.28 -25.49
C ARG A 106 -15.00 22.74 -24.43
N LEU A 107 -13.97 23.51 -24.06
CA LEU A 107 -13.02 23.12 -23.02
C LEU A 107 -13.69 23.08 -21.64
N LEU A 108 -14.47 24.11 -21.29
CA LEU A 108 -15.23 24.14 -20.04
C LEU A 108 -16.24 22.99 -19.96
N GLN A 109 -16.92 22.67 -21.06
CA GLN A 109 -17.79 21.50 -21.14
C GLN A 109 -17.01 20.20 -20.88
N ALA A 110 -15.87 20.01 -21.56
CA ALA A 110 -15.04 18.80 -21.39
C ALA A 110 -14.50 18.65 -19.95
N LEU A 111 -14.21 19.77 -19.28
CA LEU A 111 -13.82 19.79 -17.87
C LEU A 111 -14.99 19.39 -16.96
N SER A 112 -16.18 19.96 -17.17
CA SER A 112 -17.37 19.61 -16.39
C SER A 112 -17.82 18.15 -16.60
N GLU A 113 -17.69 17.59 -17.79
CA GLU A 113 -17.89 16.16 -18.03
C GLU A 113 -16.92 15.31 -17.20
N THR A 114 -15.66 15.75 -17.08
CA THR A 114 -14.65 15.06 -16.27
C THR A 114 -14.97 15.14 -14.77
N GLU A 115 -15.43 16.30 -14.30
CA GLU A 115 -15.90 16.51 -12.92
C GLU A 115 -17.06 15.57 -12.58
N GLN A 116 -18.07 15.51 -13.45
CA GLN A 116 -19.23 14.61 -13.29
C GLN A 116 -18.80 13.16 -13.27
N ARG A 117 -17.87 12.75 -14.15
CA ARG A 117 -17.39 11.38 -14.19
C ARG A 117 -16.65 10.99 -12.91
N THR A 118 -15.83 11.89 -12.33
CA THR A 118 -15.19 11.67 -11.03
C THR A 118 -16.21 11.40 -9.92
N VAL A 119 -17.34 12.13 -9.90
CA VAL A 119 -18.42 11.89 -8.93
C VAL A 119 -19.05 10.49 -9.13
N VAL A 120 -19.28 10.10 -10.38
CA VAL A 120 -19.79 8.76 -10.71
C VAL A 120 -18.84 7.67 -10.24
N LEU A 121 -17.53 7.78 -10.50
CA LEU A 121 -16.53 6.79 -10.08
C LEU A 121 -16.45 6.66 -8.56
N ARG A 122 -16.53 7.77 -7.82
CA ARG A 122 -16.61 7.76 -6.34
C ARG A 122 -17.84 7.01 -5.84
N SER A 123 -18.99 7.28 -6.44
CA SER A 123 -20.24 6.60 -6.10
C SER A 123 -20.14 5.10 -6.40
N GLN A 124 -19.60 4.73 -7.56
CA GLN A 124 -19.36 3.34 -7.93
C GLN A 124 -18.44 2.63 -6.94
N GLN A 125 -17.30 3.22 -6.57
CA GLN A 125 -16.39 2.63 -5.58
C GLN A 125 -17.14 2.31 -4.27
N ARG A 126 -17.91 3.27 -3.75
CA ARG A 126 -18.70 3.08 -2.54
C ARG A 126 -19.68 1.92 -2.68
N THR A 127 -20.41 1.86 -3.80
CA THR A 127 -21.34 0.77 -4.12
C THR A 127 -20.64 -0.58 -4.17
N GLN A 128 -19.47 -0.68 -4.80
CA GLN A 128 -18.73 -1.94 -4.91
C GLN A 128 -18.22 -2.44 -3.55
N ILE A 129 -17.68 -1.54 -2.72
CA ILE A 129 -17.23 -1.88 -1.37
C ILE A 129 -18.41 -2.41 -0.54
N SER A 130 -19.56 -1.71 -0.57
CA SER A 130 -20.77 -2.15 0.12
C SER A 130 -21.29 -3.49 -0.41
N ALA A 131 -21.33 -3.68 -1.73
CA ALA A 131 -21.77 -4.94 -2.33
C ALA A 131 -20.90 -6.12 -1.90
N TYR A 132 -19.58 -5.95 -1.80
CA TYR A 132 -18.67 -6.99 -1.36
C TYR A 132 -18.84 -7.33 0.13
N GLY A 133 -18.97 -6.30 0.99
CA GLY A 133 -19.21 -6.47 2.42
C GLY A 133 -20.57 -7.10 2.75
N SER A 134 -21.54 -7.01 1.84
CA SER A 134 -22.85 -7.70 1.92
C SER A 134 -22.92 -8.98 1.08
N GLU A 135 -21.78 -9.52 0.64
CA GLU A 135 -21.68 -10.79 -0.12
C GLU A 135 -22.41 -10.82 -1.48
N ASN A 136 -22.83 -9.67 -2.00
CA ASN A 136 -23.49 -9.57 -3.31
C ASN A 136 -22.52 -9.72 -4.49
N ILE A 137 -21.21 -9.64 -4.23
CA ILE A 137 -20.15 -9.88 -5.22
C ILE A 137 -19.00 -10.68 -4.61
N THR A 138 -18.27 -11.43 -5.44
CA THR A 138 -17.08 -12.17 -5.01
C THR A 138 -15.85 -11.27 -4.83
N THR A 139 -14.78 -11.82 -4.24
CA THR A 139 -13.52 -11.11 -4.06
C THR A 139 -12.88 -10.73 -5.40
N GLU A 140 -12.92 -11.63 -6.38
CA GLU A 140 -12.44 -11.41 -7.75
C GLU A 140 -13.24 -10.30 -8.42
N GLN A 141 -14.57 -10.31 -8.27
CA GLN A 141 -15.44 -9.26 -8.81
C GLN A 141 -15.14 -7.89 -8.18
N LEU A 142 -14.92 -7.81 -6.86
CA LEU A 142 -14.54 -6.56 -6.21
C LEU A 142 -13.20 -6.05 -6.76
N LEU A 143 -12.17 -6.92 -6.80
CA LEU A 143 -10.83 -6.54 -7.25
C LEU A 143 -10.86 -6.03 -8.70
N ALA A 144 -11.53 -6.76 -9.60
CA ALA A 144 -11.68 -6.34 -11.00
C ALA A 144 -12.43 -5.01 -11.15
N ARG A 145 -13.49 -4.77 -10.36
CA ARG A 145 -14.24 -3.51 -10.41
C ARG A 145 -13.45 -2.32 -9.85
N LEU A 146 -12.63 -2.52 -8.81
CA LEU A 146 -11.75 -1.47 -8.28
C LEU A 146 -10.57 -1.19 -9.24
N ALA A 147 -10.05 -2.20 -9.91
CA ALA A 147 -9.06 -2.07 -10.99
C ALA A 147 -9.62 -1.27 -12.17
N ALA A 148 -10.87 -1.52 -12.59
CA ALA A 148 -11.54 -0.71 -13.62
C ALA A 148 -11.70 0.77 -13.23
N ILE A 149 -12.09 1.03 -11.98
CA ILE A 149 -12.19 2.41 -11.44
C ILE A 149 -10.81 3.09 -11.42
N ASP A 150 -9.75 2.38 -11.02
CA ASP A 150 -8.36 2.90 -11.07
C ASP A 150 -7.94 3.26 -12.49
N SER A 151 -8.11 2.33 -13.44
CA SER A 151 -7.74 2.50 -14.84
C SER A 151 -8.43 3.72 -15.46
N GLU A 152 -9.75 3.85 -15.26
CA GLU A 152 -10.49 5.00 -15.75
C GLU A 152 -10.05 6.30 -15.07
N SER A 153 -9.80 6.27 -13.76
CA SER A 153 -9.32 7.45 -13.03
C SER A 153 -7.98 7.94 -13.53
N ARG A 154 -7.04 7.04 -13.88
CA ARG A 154 -5.76 7.39 -14.51
C ARG A 154 -5.96 8.01 -15.88
N ALA A 155 -6.85 7.46 -16.69
CA ALA A 155 -7.15 8.02 -18.00
C ALA A 155 -7.77 9.43 -17.90
N LEU A 156 -8.62 9.68 -16.90
CA LEU A 156 -9.14 11.02 -16.60
C LEU A 156 -8.04 11.98 -16.11
N ILE A 157 -7.08 11.52 -15.30
CA ILE A 157 -5.90 12.33 -14.92
C ILE A 157 -5.11 12.75 -16.17
N THR A 158 -4.86 11.83 -17.10
CA THR A 158 -4.21 12.15 -18.38
C THR A 158 -5.03 13.15 -19.20
N ARG A 159 -6.34 12.96 -19.30
CA ARG A 159 -7.24 13.92 -19.97
C ARG A 159 -7.17 15.31 -19.34
N LEU A 160 -7.14 15.42 -18.01
CA LEU A 160 -7.03 16.71 -17.32
C LEU A 160 -5.71 17.42 -17.61
N SER A 161 -4.59 16.70 -17.62
CA SER A 161 -3.30 17.27 -18.00
C SER A 161 -3.36 17.88 -19.41
N ARG A 162 -4.00 17.18 -20.36
CA ARG A 162 -4.13 17.66 -21.75
C ARG A 162 -5.13 18.80 -21.90
N LEU A 163 -6.22 18.78 -21.14
CA LEU A 163 -7.16 19.90 -21.07
C LEU A 163 -6.51 21.15 -20.47
N LYS A 164 -5.64 21.01 -19.47
CA LYS A 164 -4.85 22.11 -18.92
C LYS A 164 -3.95 22.72 -19.99
N SER A 165 -3.16 21.91 -20.68
CA SER A 165 -2.32 22.38 -21.80
C SER A 165 -3.13 23.03 -22.92
N ALA A 166 -4.33 22.52 -23.22
CA ALA A 166 -5.22 23.14 -24.19
C ALA A 166 -5.74 24.51 -23.71
N ALA A 167 -6.05 24.66 -22.42
CA ALA A 167 -6.48 25.93 -21.83
C ALA A 167 -5.38 26.98 -21.92
N ASP A 168 -4.14 26.60 -21.58
CA ASP A 168 -2.96 27.46 -21.60
C ASP A 168 -2.63 27.98 -23.02
N SER A 169 -3.13 27.31 -24.07
CA SER A 169 -2.94 27.70 -25.47
C SER A 169 -3.98 28.71 -26.01
N ILE A 170 -5.04 29.01 -25.24
CA ILE A 170 -6.10 29.93 -25.68
C ILE A 170 -5.77 31.34 -25.16
N GLU A 171 -5.47 32.26 -26.08
CA GLU A 171 -5.17 33.65 -25.74
C GLU A 171 -6.32 34.33 -24.99
N GLY A 172 -5.99 35.07 -23.92
CA GLY A 172 -6.96 35.79 -23.09
C GLY A 172 -7.86 34.89 -22.24
N PHE A 173 -7.59 33.59 -22.16
CA PHE A 173 -8.33 32.64 -21.36
C PHE A 173 -7.44 32.00 -20.30
N SER A 174 -7.97 31.86 -19.09
CA SER A 174 -7.30 31.15 -18.02
C SER A 174 -8.33 30.46 -17.14
N ILE A 175 -8.04 29.23 -16.74
CA ILE A 175 -8.76 28.52 -15.70
C ILE A 175 -7.84 28.46 -14.49
N PRO A 176 -8.33 28.74 -13.27
CA PRO A 176 -7.54 28.63 -12.06
C PRO A 176 -6.85 27.27 -11.96
N ALA A 177 -5.53 27.26 -11.72
CA ALA A 177 -4.74 26.04 -11.60
C ALA A 177 -5.30 25.12 -10.50
N SER A 178 -5.81 25.69 -9.41
CA SER A 178 -6.41 24.98 -8.29
C SER A 178 -7.63 24.14 -8.66
N ARG A 179 -8.37 24.49 -9.72
CA ARG A 179 -9.49 23.66 -10.22
C ARG A 179 -8.99 22.35 -10.80
N PHE A 180 -7.94 22.38 -11.62
CA PHE A 180 -7.31 21.17 -12.15
C PHE A 180 -6.66 20.34 -11.04
N GLU A 181 -5.97 20.98 -10.12
CA GLU A 181 -5.28 20.31 -9.00
C GLU A 181 -6.27 19.63 -8.05
N THR A 182 -7.36 20.30 -7.68
CA THR A 182 -8.42 19.71 -6.84
C THR A 182 -8.99 18.44 -7.48
N LEU A 183 -9.31 18.51 -8.77
CA LEU A 183 -9.89 17.38 -9.49
C LEU A 183 -8.88 16.24 -9.69
N GLN A 184 -7.61 16.57 -9.94
CA GLN A 184 -6.52 15.60 -10.02
C GLN A 184 -6.33 14.87 -8.68
N ILE A 185 -6.30 15.59 -7.56
CA ILE A 185 -6.18 14.98 -6.22
C ILE A 185 -7.39 14.09 -5.93
N GLU A 186 -8.61 14.52 -6.29
CA GLU A 186 -9.82 13.70 -6.14
C GLU A 186 -9.71 12.38 -6.92
N LEU A 187 -9.30 12.42 -8.19
CA LEU A 187 -9.07 11.22 -9.00
C LEU A 187 -7.95 10.33 -8.42
N GLN A 188 -6.88 10.91 -7.89
CA GLN A 188 -5.81 10.15 -7.21
C GLN A 188 -6.33 9.37 -5.98
N THR A 189 -7.46 9.79 -5.39
CA THR A 189 -8.07 9.03 -4.30
C THR A 189 -8.78 7.76 -4.76
N LEU A 190 -8.98 7.59 -6.06
CA LEU A 190 -9.52 6.38 -6.68
C LEU A 190 -8.44 5.48 -7.28
N THR A 191 -7.20 5.98 -7.38
CA THR A 191 -6.07 5.22 -7.94
C THR A 191 -5.16 4.60 -6.89
N SER A 192 -4.57 3.45 -7.17
CA SER A 192 -3.61 2.79 -6.30
C SER A 192 -2.70 1.86 -7.10
N PRO A 193 -1.40 1.75 -6.77
CA PRO A 193 -0.52 0.78 -7.41
C PRO A 193 -1.01 -0.67 -7.23
N VAL A 194 -1.72 -0.97 -6.15
CA VAL A 194 -2.27 -2.31 -5.93
C VAL A 194 -3.38 -2.64 -6.95
N ARG A 195 -4.17 -1.64 -7.33
CA ARG A 195 -5.26 -1.78 -8.31
C ARG A 195 -4.74 -1.80 -9.75
N GLU A 196 -3.70 -1.02 -10.02
CA GLU A 196 -2.92 -1.07 -11.26
C GLU A 196 -2.31 -2.46 -11.46
N HIS A 197 -1.61 -2.99 -10.44
CA HIS A 197 -1.07 -4.35 -10.48
C HIS A 197 -2.15 -5.40 -10.70
N ALA A 198 -3.33 -5.25 -10.09
CA ALA A 198 -4.46 -6.15 -10.36
C ALA A 198 -4.90 -6.09 -11.84
N THR A 199 -4.88 -4.90 -12.47
CA THR A 199 -5.15 -4.75 -13.90
C THR A 199 -4.10 -5.49 -14.72
N ASP A 200 -2.82 -5.38 -14.37
CA ASP A 200 -1.71 -6.05 -15.06
C ASP A 200 -1.83 -7.57 -14.99
N VAL A 201 -2.22 -8.13 -13.85
CA VAL A 201 -2.49 -9.58 -13.72
C VAL A 201 -3.70 -10.01 -14.54
N ILE A 202 -4.83 -9.29 -14.45
CA ILE A 202 -6.07 -9.63 -15.16
C ILE A 202 -5.85 -9.60 -16.69
N THR A 203 -5.09 -8.62 -17.17
CA THR A 203 -4.75 -8.47 -18.60
C THR A 203 -3.64 -9.40 -19.06
N GLY A 204 -2.94 -10.09 -18.15
CA GLY A 204 -1.82 -10.98 -18.46
C GLY A 204 -0.52 -10.26 -18.79
N THR A 205 -0.41 -8.97 -18.43
CA THR A 205 0.85 -8.20 -18.51
C THR A 205 1.85 -8.70 -17.46
N THR A 206 1.33 -9.15 -16.32
CA THR A 206 2.09 -9.77 -15.23
C THR A 206 1.53 -11.16 -14.92
N GLU A 207 2.36 -12.05 -14.39
CA GLU A 207 1.94 -13.36 -13.92
C GLU A 207 0.93 -13.28 -12.76
N ARG A 208 0.40 -14.43 -12.35
CA ARG A 208 -0.51 -14.55 -11.21
C ARG A 208 0.06 -13.85 -9.97
N SER A 209 -0.81 -13.17 -9.22
CA SER A 209 -0.42 -12.53 -7.96
C SER A 209 -1.46 -12.78 -6.88
N ARG A 210 -1.01 -12.71 -5.63
CA ARG A 210 -1.88 -12.85 -4.47
C ARG A 210 -2.22 -11.50 -3.87
N PHE A 211 -3.47 -11.35 -3.48
CA PHE A 211 -4.02 -10.15 -2.87
C PHE A 211 -4.67 -10.52 -1.55
N VAL A 212 -4.37 -9.78 -0.49
CA VAL A 212 -5.24 -9.72 0.69
C VAL A 212 -6.28 -8.64 0.46
N ILE A 213 -7.54 -8.93 0.76
CA ILE A 213 -8.64 -7.98 0.70
C ILE A 213 -9.35 -8.02 2.05
N GLN A 214 -9.57 -6.85 2.65
CA GLN A 214 -10.51 -6.68 3.76
C GLN A 214 -11.52 -5.60 3.41
N SER A 215 -12.76 -5.78 3.83
CA SER A 215 -13.80 -4.77 3.74
C SER A 215 -14.47 -4.53 5.07
N GLY A 216 -14.88 -3.30 5.27
CA GLY A 216 -15.77 -2.88 6.35
C GLY A 216 -16.70 -1.79 5.83
N PRO A 217 -17.48 -1.16 6.71
CA PRO A 217 -18.42 -0.12 6.31
C PRO A 217 -17.74 1.02 5.54
N GLN A 218 -18.08 1.13 4.25
CA GLN A 218 -17.49 2.09 3.29
C GLN A 218 -15.96 2.09 3.28
N SER A 219 -15.34 0.96 3.61
CA SER A 219 -13.89 0.85 3.79
C SER A 219 -13.35 -0.39 3.09
N VAL A 220 -12.15 -0.28 2.50
CA VAL A 220 -11.45 -1.40 1.88
C VAL A 220 -9.96 -1.32 2.16
N VAL A 221 -9.33 -2.46 2.38
CA VAL A 221 -7.88 -2.63 2.45
C VAL A 221 -7.50 -3.66 1.42
N ILE A 222 -6.49 -3.37 0.60
CA ILE A 222 -5.94 -4.29 -0.38
C ILE A 222 -4.42 -4.30 -0.25
N GLY A 223 -3.81 -5.47 -0.15
CA GLY A 223 -2.36 -5.62 -0.09
C GLY A 223 -1.86 -6.69 -1.05
N THR A 224 -0.68 -6.48 -1.61
CA THR A 224 0.01 -7.45 -2.48
C THR A 224 1.53 -7.28 -2.38
N ILE A 225 2.30 -8.20 -2.97
CA ILE A 225 3.75 -8.10 -3.09
C ILE A 225 4.07 -7.85 -4.56
N ILE A 226 4.78 -6.76 -4.84
CA ILE A 226 5.25 -6.36 -6.16
C ILE A 226 6.77 -6.18 -6.03
N ASP A 227 7.56 -6.96 -6.79
CA ASP A 227 9.03 -6.85 -6.83
C ASP A 227 9.67 -6.70 -5.43
N ASP A 228 9.50 -7.74 -4.59
CA ASP A 228 9.99 -7.77 -3.19
C ASP A 228 9.54 -6.62 -2.29
N THR A 229 8.48 -5.91 -2.68
CA THR A 229 7.89 -4.82 -1.93
C THR A 229 6.44 -5.15 -1.59
N TYR A 230 6.13 -5.17 -0.30
CA TYR A 230 4.74 -5.23 0.14
C TYR A 230 4.09 -3.86 -0.08
N VAL A 231 3.09 -3.82 -0.97
CA VAL A 231 2.32 -2.62 -1.29
C VAL A 231 0.91 -2.79 -0.77
N ARG A 232 0.44 -1.81 0.02
CA ARG A 232 -0.86 -1.86 0.68
C ARG A 232 -1.60 -0.55 0.53
N GLU A 233 -2.85 -0.64 0.09
CA GLU A 233 -3.82 0.45 0.11
C GLU A 233 -4.81 0.26 1.27
N ALA A 234 -5.15 1.34 1.96
CA ALA A 234 -6.32 1.41 2.81
C ALA A 234 -7.17 2.63 2.46
N TYR A 235 -8.48 2.43 2.36
CA TYR A 235 -9.48 3.48 2.16
C TYR A 235 -10.57 3.35 3.22
N ARG A 236 -10.88 4.46 3.90
CA ARG A 236 -11.89 4.60 4.97
C ARG A 236 -12.86 5.73 4.60
N GLY A 237 -13.90 5.41 3.82
CA GLY A 237 -14.83 6.40 3.28
C GLY A 237 -15.58 7.22 4.33
N ARG A 238 -15.89 6.64 5.50
CA ARG A 238 -16.53 7.33 6.64
C ARG A 238 -15.68 8.44 7.27
N LEU A 239 -14.37 8.45 7.00
CA LEU A 239 -13.47 9.49 7.51
C LEU A 239 -13.44 10.72 6.59
N ARG A 240 -14.12 10.69 5.43
CA ARG A 240 -14.37 11.88 4.62
C ARG A 240 -15.63 12.60 5.10
N GLY A 241 -15.55 13.92 5.26
CA GLY A 241 -16.69 14.78 5.58
C GLY A 241 -17.31 14.56 6.95
N GLY A 242 -16.52 14.66 8.03
CA GLY A 242 -17.00 14.62 9.41
C GLY A 242 -17.90 15.82 9.79
N ASP A 243 -18.69 15.66 10.85
CA ASP A 243 -19.70 16.62 11.33
C ASP A 243 -19.23 18.08 11.32
N ILE A 244 -19.99 18.91 10.61
CA ILE A 244 -19.84 20.36 10.55
C ILE A 244 -20.01 20.91 11.96
N GLY A 245 -18.98 21.53 12.54
CA GLY A 245 -19.12 22.23 13.82
C GLY A 245 -17.89 22.31 14.73
N VAL A 246 -16.75 21.70 14.38
CA VAL A 246 -15.50 21.95 15.11
C VAL A 246 -14.82 23.16 14.49
N GLU A 247 -14.65 24.21 15.29
CA GLU A 247 -13.84 25.38 14.97
C GLU A 247 -12.44 24.89 14.54
N LEU A 248 -12.12 25.07 13.25
CA LEU A 248 -10.93 24.50 12.62
C LEU A 248 -9.67 25.16 13.22
N ASN A 249 -9.08 24.54 14.23
CA ASN A 249 -7.68 24.79 14.53
C ASN A 249 -6.88 24.22 13.35
N ILE A 250 -6.35 25.10 12.49
CA ILE A 250 -5.62 24.72 11.26
C ILE A 250 -4.37 23.92 11.64
N THR A 251 -4.58 22.63 11.84
CA THR A 251 -3.55 21.64 11.95
C THR A 251 -3.14 21.35 10.51
N THR A 252 -1.95 21.77 10.13
CA THR A 252 -1.46 21.55 8.76
C THR A 252 -1.49 20.04 8.44
N PRO A 253 -1.71 19.63 7.17
CA PRO A 253 -1.64 18.20 6.77
C PRO A 253 -0.37 17.48 7.27
N THR A 254 0.71 18.24 7.44
CA THR A 254 1.98 17.79 8.03
C THR A 254 1.83 17.36 9.48
N ASN A 255 1.12 18.13 10.31
CA ASN A 255 0.90 17.80 11.72
C ASN A 255 0.00 16.58 11.84
N VAL A 256 -1.12 16.52 11.11
CA VAL A 256 -2.01 15.34 11.06
C VAL A 256 -1.23 14.07 10.73
N THR A 257 -0.34 14.13 9.74
CA THR A 257 0.49 12.98 9.34
C THR A 257 1.57 12.66 10.37
N THR A 258 2.18 13.68 10.98
CA THR A 258 3.22 13.51 12.01
C THR A 258 2.66 12.83 13.26
N ASP A 259 1.48 13.26 13.70
CA ASP A 259 0.80 12.74 14.87
C ASP A 259 0.31 11.31 14.64
N ALA A 260 -0.21 11.02 13.44
CA ALA A 260 -0.67 9.68 13.08
C ALA A 260 0.49 8.67 12.88
N TYR A 261 1.64 9.13 12.36
CA TYR A 261 2.77 8.26 12.03
C TYR A 261 4.11 8.74 12.62
N PRO A 262 4.26 8.75 13.95
CA PRO A 262 5.46 9.26 14.61
C PRO A 262 6.73 8.50 14.20
N THR A 263 6.67 7.17 14.13
CA THR A 263 7.82 6.33 13.73
C THR A 263 8.21 6.51 12.26
N ILE A 264 7.23 6.61 11.34
CA ILE A 264 7.54 6.88 9.93
C ILE A 264 8.16 8.28 9.80
N THR A 265 7.63 9.24 10.57
CA THR A 265 8.12 10.62 10.59
C THR A 265 9.53 10.74 11.16
N SER A 266 9.92 9.93 12.15
CA SER A 266 11.28 9.90 12.68
C SER A 266 12.29 9.27 11.73
N LEU A 267 11.84 8.37 10.85
CA LEU A 267 12.67 7.71 9.81
C LEU A 267 12.68 8.46 8.47
N ARG A 268 12.03 9.63 8.41
CA ARG A 268 11.86 10.45 7.21
C ARG A 268 13.21 10.83 6.62
N ARG A 269 13.38 10.56 5.32
CA ARG A 269 14.40 11.17 4.47
C ARG A 269 13.86 12.39 3.73
N GLU A 270 12.67 12.25 3.14
CA GLU A 270 12.02 13.30 2.36
C GLU A 270 10.52 13.37 2.67
N ARG A 271 9.94 14.57 2.54
CA ARG A 271 8.50 14.77 2.61
C ARG A 271 8.06 15.77 1.54
N THR A 272 7.00 15.43 0.83
CA THR A 272 6.30 16.33 -0.09
C THR A 272 4.86 16.49 0.37
N VAL A 273 4.35 17.72 0.33
CA VAL A 273 2.94 18.02 0.61
C VAL A 273 2.34 18.64 -0.65
N THR A 274 1.24 18.07 -1.11
CA THR A 274 0.41 18.62 -2.19
C THR A 274 -0.94 18.95 -1.60
N ALA A 275 -1.29 20.23 -1.56
CA ALA A 275 -2.60 20.70 -1.16
C ALA A 275 -3.16 21.57 -2.29
N SER A 276 -4.48 21.52 -2.46
CA SER A 276 -5.22 22.39 -3.38
C SER A 276 -6.21 23.22 -2.57
N ASP A 277 -6.92 24.15 -3.21
CA ASP A 277 -8.04 24.88 -2.58
C ASP A 277 -9.22 23.96 -2.18
N GLY A 278 -9.20 22.69 -2.60
CA GLY A 278 -10.17 21.67 -2.20
C GLY A 278 -9.98 21.11 -0.79
N SER A 279 -10.88 20.22 -0.39
CA SER A 279 -10.90 19.64 0.97
C SER A 279 -9.92 18.47 1.18
N ILE A 280 -8.95 18.28 0.27
CA ILE A 280 -8.03 17.14 0.32
C ILE A 280 -6.59 17.62 0.18
N ALA A 281 -5.76 17.17 1.10
CA ALA A 281 -4.32 17.25 0.99
C ALA A 281 -3.72 15.84 0.83
N ARG A 282 -2.60 15.78 0.11
CA ARG A 282 -1.79 14.56 -0.07
C ARG A 282 -0.41 14.80 0.53
N VAL A 283 0.04 13.88 1.36
CA VAL A 283 1.37 13.91 1.97
C VAL A 283 2.12 12.64 1.56
N ASN A 284 3.29 12.80 0.96
CA ASN A 284 4.24 11.73 0.68
C ASN A 284 5.40 11.81 1.68
N ILE A 285 5.78 10.68 2.28
CA ILE A 285 6.97 10.55 3.12
C ILE A 285 7.79 9.37 2.62
N ASP A 286 8.98 9.65 2.13
CA ASP A 286 10.01 8.65 1.87
C ASP A 286 10.86 8.48 3.14
N HIS A 287 11.04 7.24 3.59
CA HIS A 287 11.74 6.92 4.83
C HIS A 287 12.64 5.69 4.64
N ASP A 288 13.57 5.44 5.56
CA ASP A 288 14.57 4.35 5.44
C ASP A 288 14.00 2.94 5.28
N ARG A 289 12.69 2.80 5.50
CA ARG A 289 11.97 1.52 5.51
C ARG A 289 10.85 1.44 4.46
N GLY A 290 10.84 2.37 3.51
CA GLY A 290 9.83 2.44 2.46
C GLY A 290 9.24 3.83 2.20
N ARG A 291 7.97 3.86 1.81
CA ARG A 291 7.23 5.08 1.45
C ARG A 291 5.81 5.05 1.98
N LEU A 292 5.32 6.19 2.44
CA LEU A 292 3.95 6.45 2.86
C LEU A 292 3.32 7.54 1.99
N VAL A 293 2.16 7.27 1.40
CA VAL A 293 1.31 8.26 0.73
C VAL A 293 -0.02 8.34 1.48
N SER A 294 -0.28 9.47 2.13
CA SER A 294 -1.50 9.72 2.89
C SER A 294 -2.37 10.76 2.21
N PHE A 295 -3.68 10.55 2.19
CA PHE A 295 -4.68 11.54 1.80
C PHE A 295 -5.49 11.94 3.03
N ILE A 296 -5.54 13.25 3.26
CA ILE A 296 -6.12 13.88 4.44
C ILE A 296 -7.34 14.68 3.98
N ASP A 297 -8.47 14.48 4.64
CA ASP A 297 -9.61 15.37 4.54
C ASP A 297 -9.35 16.58 5.44
N THR A 298 -9.15 17.75 4.83
CA THR A 298 -8.74 18.96 5.54
C THR A 298 -9.86 19.57 6.38
N SER A 299 -11.12 19.21 6.12
CA SER A 299 -12.28 19.67 6.90
C SER A 299 -12.42 18.91 8.22
N SER A 300 -11.97 17.66 8.27
CA SER A 300 -12.04 16.81 9.46
C SER A 300 -10.68 16.52 10.10
N ALA A 301 -9.58 16.97 9.48
CA ALA A 301 -8.20 16.67 9.87
C ALA A 301 -7.93 15.16 10.04
N ARG A 302 -8.51 14.33 9.17
CA ARG A 302 -8.41 12.86 9.24
C ARG A 302 -7.81 12.26 7.99
N ILE A 303 -6.97 11.24 8.18
CA ILE A 303 -6.43 10.44 7.07
C ILE A 303 -7.48 9.41 6.67
N PHE A 304 -8.03 9.52 5.46
CA PHE A 304 -9.06 8.60 4.98
C PHE A 304 -8.54 7.63 3.93
N LYS A 305 -7.38 7.88 3.33
CA LYS A 305 -6.72 6.95 2.42
C LYS A 305 -5.22 6.93 2.64
N GLU A 306 -4.64 5.75 2.53
CA GLU A 306 -3.21 5.51 2.65
C GLU A 306 -2.76 4.52 1.57
N VAL A 307 -1.55 4.72 1.04
CA VAL A 307 -0.77 3.69 0.34
C VAL A 307 0.60 3.59 1.00
N GLN A 308 1.00 2.39 1.40
CA GLN A 308 2.34 2.11 1.93
C GLN A 308 3.10 1.13 1.06
N TYR A 309 4.40 1.39 0.90
CA TYR A 309 5.37 0.55 0.22
C TYR A 309 6.39 0.12 1.25
N ARG A 310 6.57 -1.18 1.46
CA ARG A 310 7.48 -1.74 2.47
C ARG A 310 8.35 -2.83 1.82
N PRO A 311 9.62 -2.55 1.53
CA PRO A 311 10.54 -3.60 1.08
C PRO A 311 10.56 -4.76 2.09
N LEU A 312 10.46 -6.00 1.61
CA LEU A 312 10.33 -7.17 2.48
C LEU A 312 11.55 -7.33 3.39
N MET A 313 12.75 -7.08 2.86
CA MET A 313 14.00 -7.11 3.64
C MET A 313 14.05 -6.06 4.76
N GLN A 314 13.28 -4.98 4.66
CA GLN A 314 13.23 -3.91 5.66
C GLN A 314 12.01 -4.05 6.60
N THR A 315 11.22 -5.12 6.45
CA THR A 315 9.99 -5.32 7.19
C THR A 315 10.25 -5.90 8.59
N SER A 316 9.74 -5.24 9.63
CA SER A 316 9.79 -5.76 11.00
C SER A 316 8.79 -6.89 11.14
N THR A 317 9.29 -8.09 11.41
CA THR A 317 8.47 -9.22 11.83
C THR A 317 8.20 -9.16 13.34
N ARG A 318 7.25 -9.95 13.81
CA ARG A 318 6.96 -10.14 15.23
C ARG A 318 7.68 -11.39 15.75
N ARG A 319 7.32 -11.80 16.97
CA ARG A 319 7.79 -13.06 17.56
C ARG A 319 7.59 -14.20 16.57
N SER A 320 8.67 -14.92 16.29
CA SER A 320 8.63 -16.08 15.43
C SER A 320 7.98 -17.27 16.12
N ILE A 321 7.33 -18.11 15.33
CA ILE A 321 6.65 -19.33 15.77
C ILE A 321 7.26 -20.49 15.01
N SER A 322 7.68 -21.54 15.70
CA SER A 322 8.35 -22.68 15.06
C SER A 322 7.70 -23.99 15.43
N ALA A 323 7.70 -24.92 14.50
CA ALA A 323 7.34 -26.32 14.71
C ALA A 323 8.46 -27.22 14.19
N VAL A 324 8.60 -28.40 14.82
CA VAL A 324 9.57 -29.41 14.42
C VAL A 324 8.86 -30.75 14.29
N LYS A 325 9.00 -31.41 13.13
CA LYS A 325 8.43 -32.73 12.87
C LYS A 325 9.15 -33.40 11.69
N ASP A 326 9.30 -34.72 11.73
CA ASP A 326 9.82 -35.55 10.63
C ASP A 326 11.16 -35.07 10.04
N GLY A 327 12.06 -34.58 10.90
CA GLY A 327 13.38 -34.07 10.50
C GLY A 327 13.38 -32.65 9.95
N LEU A 328 12.24 -31.95 9.97
CA LEU A 328 12.08 -30.59 9.47
C LEU A 328 11.75 -29.61 10.61
N ARG A 329 12.28 -28.39 10.51
CA ARG A 329 11.93 -27.24 11.34
C ARG A 329 11.34 -26.15 10.45
N LEU A 330 10.05 -25.88 10.62
CA LEU A 330 9.36 -24.77 9.95
C LEU A 330 9.20 -23.61 10.94
N THR A 331 9.70 -22.43 10.57
CA THR A 331 9.60 -21.20 11.36
C THR A 331 8.85 -20.13 10.58
N ALA A 332 7.83 -19.55 11.20
CA ALA A 332 7.08 -18.42 10.68
C ALA A 332 7.53 -17.13 11.37
N HIS A 333 7.77 -16.07 10.59
CA HIS A 333 8.06 -14.72 11.05
C HIS A 333 6.93 -13.77 10.59
N PRO A 334 5.76 -13.79 11.26
CA PRO A 334 4.60 -13.01 10.85
C PRO A 334 4.77 -11.51 11.15
N THR A 335 4.03 -10.65 10.46
CA THR A 335 3.97 -9.21 10.76
C THR A 335 2.67 -8.81 11.45
N TYR A 336 1.52 -9.00 10.81
CA TYR A 336 0.17 -8.75 11.31
C TYR A 336 -0.84 -9.41 10.35
N PRO A 337 -2.14 -9.51 10.69
CA PRO A 337 -3.17 -10.03 9.79
C PRO A 337 -3.20 -9.31 8.45
N GLY A 338 -3.12 -10.04 7.34
CA GLY A 338 -3.00 -9.46 5.99
C GLY A 338 -1.63 -8.87 5.64
N GLY A 339 -0.68 -8.80 6.57
CA GLY A 339 0.68 -8.36 6.30
C GLY A 339 1.55 -9.48 5.69
N PRO A 340 2.78 -9.14 5.25
CA PRO A 340 3.72 -10.14 4.79
C PRO A 340 4.17 -11.07 5.93
N VAL A 341 4.48 -12.31 5.61
CA VAL A 341 5.04 -13.32 6.50
C VAL A 341 6.18 -14.03 5.79
N ARG A 342 7.29 -14.20 6.50
CA ARG A 342 8.42 -15.02 6.03
C ARG A 342 8.34 -16.40 6.67
N PHE A 343 8.40 -17.45 5.86
CA PHE A 343 8.61 -18.81 6.30
C PHE A 343 10.06 -19.19 6.08
N GLN A 344 10.64 -19.95 7.01
CA GLN A 344 11.97 -20.54 6.90
C GLN A 344 11.85 -22.04 7.21
N LEU A 345 12.37 -22.88 6.31
CA LEU A 345 12.36 -24.32 6.45
C LEU A 345 13.79 -24.87 6.45
N ASN A 346 14.16 -25.54 7.54
CA ASN A 346 15.49 -26.12 7.70
C ASN A 346 15.39 -27.60 8.09
N SER A 347 16.38 -28.40 7.70
CA SER A 347 16.58 -29.76 8.19
C SER A 347 17.06 -29.73 9.65
N THR A 348 16.50 -30.56 10.51
CA THR A 348 17.01 -30.70 11.89
C THR A 348 18.24 -31.59 11.99
N ALA A 349 18.56 -32.35 10.94
CA ALA A 349 19.73 -33.24 10.93
C ALA A 349 20.99 -32.50 10.46
N THR A 350 20.86 -31.58 9.50
CA THR A 350 21.99 -30.87 8.89
C THR A 350 21.98 -29.37 9.18
N GLU A 351 20.90 -28.84 9.75
CA GLU A 351 20.66 -27.40 9.93
C GLU A 351 20.62 -26.57 8.63
N GLN A 352 20.69 -27.24 7.47
CA GLN A 352 20.66 -26.60 6.16
C GLN A 352 19.23 -26.25 5.75
N SER A 353 19.12 -25.20 4.93
CA SER A 353 17.90 -24.78 4.24
C SER A 353 17.34 -25.92 3.37
N VAL A 354 16.01 -26.05 3.38
CA VAL A 354 15.28 -27.04 2.57
C VAL A 354 14.37 -26.31 1.60
N ASP A 355 14.45 -26.69 0.32
CA ASP A 355 13.52 -26.25 -0.71
C ASP A 355 12.32 -27.21 -0.76
N ALA A 356 11.13 -26.70 -0.42
CA ALA A 356 9.91 -27.47 -0.41
C ALA A 356 8.68 -26.58 -0.67
N PRO A 357 7.61 -27.15 -1.27
CA PRO A 357 6.35 -26.45 -1.40
C PRO A 357 5.72 -26.20 -0.03
N LEU A 358 5.20 -24.99 0.13
CA LEU A 358 4.38 -24.59 1.27
C LEU A 358 2.92 -24.46 0.87
N THR A 359 2.04 -24.93 1.74
CA THR A 359 0.60 -24.70 1.64
C THR A 359 0.10 -23.92 2.85
N LEU A 360 -0.87 -23.04 2.64
CA LEU A 360 -1.46 -22.21 3.67
C LEU A 360 -2.99 -22.29 3.59
N GLY A 361 -3.62 -22.41 4.75
CA GLY A 361 -5.07 -22.47 4.87
C GLY A 361 -5.56 -22.20 6.29
N PRO A 362 -6.88 -22.08 6.49
CA PRO A 362 -7.45 -22.05 7.84
C PRO A 362 -7.26 -23.41 8.54
N PRO A 363 -7.25 -23.47 9.89
CA PRO A 363 -6.99 -24.70 10.64
C PRO A 363 -7.93 -25.88 10.36
N SER A 364 -9.09 -25.66 9.74
CA SER A 364 -10.09 -26.69 9.47
C SER A 364 -10.70 -26.55 8.07
N GLY A 365 -9.93 -26.02 7.11
CA GLY A 365 -10.40 -25.88 5.73
C GLY A 365 -9.31 -26.19 4.71
N GLU A 366 -9.63 -25.93 3.44
CA GLU A 366 -8.72 -26.21 2.35
C GLU A 366 -7.47 -25.32 2.40
N SER A 367 -6.31 -25.95 2.25
CA SER A 367 -5.04 -25.26 2.10
C SER A 367 -4.73 -25.06 0.62
N THR A 368 -4.13 -23.92 0.30
CA THR A 368 -3.70 -23.59 -1.06
C THR A 368 -2.18 -23.49 -1.11
N ILE A 369 -1.58 -23.90 -2.23
CA ILE A 369 -0.14 -23.74 -2.44
C ILE A 369 0.20 -22.25 -2.44
N VAL A 370 1.23 -21.88 -1.68
CA VAL A 370 1.69 -20.48 -1.59
C VAL A 370 2.97 -20.19 -2.34
N GLY A 371 3.76 -21.23 -2.61
CA GLY A 371 5.07 -21.13 -3.25
C GLY A 371 6.00 -22.19 -2.69
N GLU A 372 7.27 -22.08 -3.06
CA GLU A 372 8.37 -22.94 -2.61
C GLU A 372 9.38 -22.08 -1.84
N THR A 373 10.07 -22.68 -0.88
CA THR A 373 11.08 -22.00 -0.07
C THR A 373 12.39 -21.71 -0.82
N GLY A 374 12.65 -22.36 -1.95
CA GLY A 374 13.83 -22.12 -2.75
C GLY A 374 15.15 -22.50 -2.05
N SER A 375 16.27 -22.12 -2.65
CA SER A 375 17.61 -22.54 -2.22
C SER A 375 18.06 -21.96 -0.88
N ASP A 376 17.52 -20.81 -0.47
CA ASP A 376 17.79 -20.19 0.84
C ASP A 376 16.86 -20.73 1.93
N GLY A 377 15.90 -21.59 1.56
CA GLY A 377 14.93 -22.19 2.46
C GLY A 377 13.90 -21.20 2.98
N SER A 378 13.70 -20.06 2.31
CA SER A 378 12.81 -19.00 2.77
C SER A 378 11.78 -18.55 1.75
N LEU A 379 10.54 -18.33 2.20
CA LEU A 379 9.45 -17.84 1.35
C LEU A 379 8.75 -16.65 2.01
N TRP A 380 8.65 -15.54 1.30
CA TRP A 380 7.74 -14.47 1.64
C TRP A 380 6.38 -14.64 0.94
N THR A 381 5.30 -14.49 1.70
CA THR A 381 3.93 -14.44 1.19
C THR A 381 3.08 -13.53 2.07
N LEU A 382 1.80 -13.39 1.74
CA LEU A 382 0.81 -12.69 2.57
C LEU A 382 0.18 -13.64 3.58
N ALA A 383 0.00 -13.15 4.80
CA ALA A 383 -0.75 -13.82 5.84
C ALA A 383 -2.26 -13.61 5.63
N PRO A 384 -3.11 -14.62 5.92
CA PRO A 384 -4.54 -14.44 6.11
C PRO A 384 -4.86 -13.44 7.23
N ASP A 385 -6.14 -13.07 7.30
CA ASP A 385 -6.64 -12.12 8.30
C ASP A 385 -6.96 -12.74 9.67
N GLY A 386 -6.93 -14.07 9.77
CA GLY A 386 -7.17 -14.80 11.01
C GLY A 386 -6.10 -15.85 11.26
N THR A 387 -6.31 -16.71 12.26
CA THR A 387 -5.43 -17.86 12.52
C THR A 387 -5.32 -18.74 11.27
N TYR A 388 -4.10 -19.18 10.95
CA TYR A 388 -3.84 -20.02 9.79
C TYR A 388 -2.82 -21.11 10.11
N GLN A 389 -2.84 -22.17 9.31
CA GLN A 389 -1.87 -23.24 9.34
C GLN A 389 -1.01 -23.20 8.08
N VAL A 390 0.28 -23.46 8.28
CA VAL A 390 1.22 -23.65 7.17
C VAL A 390 1.81 -25.03 7.28
N THR A 391 1.80 -25.73 6.15
CA THR A 391 2.35 -27.07 6.01
C THR A 391 3.47 -27.04 5.00
N ALA A 392 4.61 -27.62 5.36
CA ALA A 392 5.71 -27.92 4.45
C ALA A 392 5.75 -29.43 4.20
N ILE A 393 5.94 -29.81 2.96
CA ILE A 393 6.00 -31.22 2.54
C ILE A 393 7.30 -31.43 1.75
N ASP A 394 8.21 -32.24 2.29
CA ASP A 394 9.41 -32.69 1.59
C ASP A 394 9.41 -34.22 1.53
N ARG A 395 9.16 -34.78 0.33
CA ARG A 395 9.02 -36.23 0.09
C ARG A 395 8.01 -36.89 1.04
N SER A 396 8.50 -37.58 2.08
CA SER A 396 7.68 -38.27 3.10
C SER A 396 7.61 -37.51 4.43
N SER A 397 8.32 -36.39 4.55
CA SER A 397 8.38 -35.58 5.77
C SER A 397 7.36 -34.45 5.70
N VAL A 398 6.62 -34.24 6.80
CA VAL A 398 5.62 -33.19 6.89
C VAL A 398 5.77 -32.44 8.21
N VAL A 399 5.83 -31.12 8.15
CA VAL A 399 5.80 -30.25 9.33
C VAL A 399 4.72 -29.19 9.18
N LEU A 400 4.00 -28.94 10.27
CA LEU A 400 2.89 -28.00 10.33
C LEU A 400 3.14 -26.99 11.46
N VAL A 401 2.91 -25.72 11.16
CA VAL A 401 2.93 -24.63 12.16
C VAL A 401 1.59 -23.88 12.12
N SER A 402 1.02 -23.65 13.31
CA SER A 402 -0.16 -22.80 13.47
C SER A 402 0.29 -21.40 13.86
N VAL A 403 -0.21 -20.39 13.15
CA VAL A 403 0.11 -18.98 13.41
C VAL A 403 -1.16 -18.24 13.80
N ASP A 404 -1.10 -17.59 14.95
CA ASP A 404 -2.14 -16.67 15.41
C ASP A 404 -1.62 -15.22 15.28
N PRO A 405 -2.03 -14.48 14.25
CA PRO A 405 -1.48 -13.16 13.96
C PRO A 405 -2.02 -12.10 14.92
N SER A 406 -1.12 -11.38 15.58
CA SER A 406 -1.47 -10.30 16.51
C SER A 406 -1.93 -9.01 15.82
N PHE A 407 -2.78 -8.23 16.49
CA PHE A 407 -3.44 -7.03 15.95
C PHE A 407 -2.54 -6.06 15.18
N PRO A 408 -3.04 -5.52 14.05
CA PRO A 408 -2.32 -4.52 13.27
C PRO A 408 -2.08 -3.21 14.06
N PRO A 409 -0.96 -2.51 13.83
CA PRO A 409 -0.65 -1.21 14.45
C PRO A 409 -1.50 -0.07 13.81
N LEU A 410 -2.78 0.00 14.14
CA LEU A 410 -3.72 0.93 13.50
C LEU A 410 -3.61 2.37 14.04
N ILE A 411 -3.67 3.37 13.16
CA ILE A 411 -3.74 4.80 13.57
C ILE A 411 -5.12 5.21 14.09
N TYR A 412 -6.16 4.46 13.74
CA TYR A 412 -7.50 4.61 14.27
C TYR A 412 -7.97 3.25 14.80
N GLY A 413 -8.26 3.19 16.10
CA GLY A 413 -8.75 1.98 16.75
C GLY A 413 -7.69 1.24 17.55
N ILE A 414 -7.51 1.69 18.79
CA ILE A 414 -7.56 0.80 19.96
C ILE A 414 -8.50 1.53 20.96
N VAL A 415 -9.72 1.03 21.16
CA VAL A 415 -10.46 1.35 22.39
C VAL A 415 -9.82 0.48 23.48
N GLY A 416 -8.91 1.08 24.22
CA GLY A 416 -8.13 0.42 25.27
C GLY A 416 -7.10 1.36 25.91
N ASN A 417 -7.50 2.61 26.15
CA ASN A 417 -6.98 3.61 27.10
C ASN A 417 -7.19 5.04 26.56
N SER A 418 -8.45 5.43 26.41
CA SER A 418 -8.81 6.77 26.87
C SER A 418 -8.80 6.74 28.41
N THR A 419 -8.30 7.81 29.04
CA THR A 419 -8.25 8.05 30.49
C THR A 419 -7.00 7.53 31.23
N ARG A 420 -5.82 8.11 30.93
CA ARG A 420 -5.03 8.68 32.02
C ARG A 420 -5.28 10.18 32.01
N GLU A 421 -6.22 10.59 32.86
CA GLU A 421 -6.30 11.97 33.32
C GLU A 421 -4.92 12.38 33.83
N ASN A 422 -4.30 13.31 33.12
CA ASN A 422 -3.16 14.05 33.61
C ASN A 422 -3.73 15.33 34.23
N SER A 423 -4.43 15.19 35.35
CA SER A 423 -4.70 16.31 36.25
C SER A 423 -3.41 16.59 37.01
N THR A 424 -2.64 17.52 36.45
CA THR A 424 -1.53 18.20 37.11
C THR A 424 -2.07 18.87 38.38
N GLN A 425 -2.00 18.17 39.51
CA GLN A 425 -2.22 18.79 40.82
C GLN A 425 -0.90 19.40 41.28
N THR A 426 -0.62 20.61 40.79
CA THR A 426 0.36 21.51 41.42
C THR A 426 -0.16 21.88 42.81
N GLY A 427 0.57 21.48 43.84
CA GLY A 427 0.24 21.76 45.23
C GLY A 427 0.44 23.22 45.61
N VAL A 428 -0.38 23.68 46.56
CA VAL A 428 -0.02 24.74 47.51
C VAL A 428 -0.56 24.35 48.88
N ASN A 429 0.34 24.36 49.86
CA ASN A 429 0.17 24.13 51.29
C ASN A 429 -0.91 24.98 51.96
N GLY A 430 -1.51 24.45 53.04
CA GLY A 430 -2.23 25.23 54.05
C GLY A 430 -2.62 24.37 55.26
N SER A 431 -1.92 24.59 56.37
CA SER A 431 -2.03 23.90 57.67
C SER A 431 -3.40 23.95 58.38
N ASN A 432 -3.53 23.05 59.36
CA ASN A 432 -4.29 23.17 60.62
C ASN A 432 -5.83 23.17 60.56
N ASN A 433 -6.45 22.09 61.06
CA ASN A 433 -6.87 22.02 62.47
C ASN A 433 -7.57 20.68 62.77
N ASP A 434 -7.14 20.04 63.84
CA ASP A 434 -7.98 19.16 64.66
C ASP A 434 -9.19 19.94 65.20
N ILE A 435 -10.35 19.28 65.34
CA ILE A 435 -11.04 19.05 66.64
C ILE A 435 -12.48 18.55 66.41
N ARG A 436 -12.80 17.50 67.16
CA ARG A 436 -14.10 16.86 67.42
C ARG A 436 -15.22 17.81 67.84
N VAL A 437 -16.47 17.35 67.69
CA VAL A 437 -17.60 17.33 68.67
C VAL A 437 -18.85 16.94 67.85
N SER A 438 -19.34 15.70 67.93
CA SER A 438 -20.32 15.13 68.88
C SER A 438 -21.75 15.68 68.79
N THR A 439 -22.68 14.73 68.65
CA THR A 439 -24.08 14.64 69.12
C THR A 439 -25.22 15.36 68.37
N ASN A 440 -26.23 14.53 68.04
CA ASN A 440 -27.70 14.67 68.15
C ASN A 440 -28.33 16.07 67.96
N ASP A 441 -29.41 16.27 67.22
CA ASP A 441 -30.61 15.44 66.98
C ASP A 441 -31.01 15.29 65.50
#